data_AF-A0A024H7F0-F1
#
_entry.id   AF-A0A024H7F0-F1
#
_cell.length_a   1.000
_cell.length_b   1.000
_cell.length_c   1.000
_cell.angle_alpha   90.00
_cell.angle_beta   90.00
_cell.angle_gamma   90.00
#
_symmetry.space_group_name_H-M   'P 1'
#
loop_
_entity.id
_entity.type
_entity.pdbx_description
1 polymer ?
#
loop_
_entity_poly.entity_id
_entity_poly.type
_entity_poly.pdbx_seq_one_letter_code
_entity_poly.pdbx_strand_id
1 'polypeptide(L)'
;MTGQHPDNVPGNNAGKDPWEEFDQLPPAVPDRVPGHPGGEPLGFGFRTGVRSARVAVGFAVYTLVLGTILALAGSIVFIAEQQWLLVALMLLIEAVFVLAFTRLVTQARQRSPRNRQRPRSPRRPFPEEPA
;
A
#
# COMPACT_ATOMS: atom_id res chain seq x y z
N MET A 1 -13.65 -9.90 -51.55
CA MET A 1 -12.74 -11.08 -51.48
C MET A 1 -11.38 -10.54 -51.89
N THR A 2 -10.43 -10.29 -51.00
CA THR A 2 -9.75 -11.26 -50.12
C THR A 2 -9.08 -10.50 -48.97
N GLY A 3 -9.26 -10.99 -47.73
CA GLY A 3 -8.52 -10.50 -46.56
C GLY A 3 -7.08 -11.01 -46.64
N GLN A 4 -6.13 -10.09 -46.62
CA GLN A 4 -4.70 -10.39 -46.64
C GLN A 4 -4.27 -10.56 -45.18
N HIS A 5 -4.29 -11.81 -44.70
CA HIS A 5 -3.77 -12.20 -43.39
C HIS A 5 -2.22 -12.20 -43.48
N PRO A 6 -1.51 -11.41 -42.67
CA PRO A 6 -0.06 -11.29 -42.74
C PRO A 6 0.61 -12.39 -41.90
N ASP A 7 0.72 -13.58 -42.48
CA ASP A 7 1.20 -14.78 -41.77
C ASP A 7 2.71 -14.97 -41.91
N ASN A 8 3.40 -14.11 -42.67
CA ASN A 8 4.74 -14.38 -43.18
C ASN A 8 5.82 -13.41 -42.70
N VAL A 9 5.79 -13.00 -41.42
CA VAL A 9 6.91 -12.30 -40.78
C VAL A 9 7.99 -13.33 -40.39
N PRO A 10 9.19 -13.33 -41.00
CA PRO A 10 10.26 -14.25 -40.64
C PRO A 10 10.77 -13.90 -39.24
N GLY A 11 10.57 -14.80 -38.28
CA GLY A 11 10.96 -14.63 -36.88
C GLY A 11 9.79 -14.49 -35.90
N ASN A 12 8.55 -14.43 -36.38
CA ASN A 12 7.37 -14.49 -35.51
C ASN A 12 6.77 -15.89 -35.55
N ASN A 13 7.19 -16.76 -34.64
CA ASN A 13 6.55 -18.06 -34.40
C ASN A 13 5.19 -17.79 -33.72
N ALA A 14 4.23 -17.24 -34.48
CA ALA A 14 2.94 -16.75 -33.98
C ALA A 14 2.03 -17.85 -33.39
N GLY A 15 2.45 -19.13 -33.46
CA GLY A 15 1.77 -20.25 -32.83
C GLY A 15 2.35 -20.70 -31.49
N LYS A 16 3.49 -20.15 -31.04
CA LYS A 16 4.08 -20.51 -29.74
C LYS A 16 3.65 -19.47 -28.71
N ASP A 17 2.70 -19.84 -27.86
CA ASP A 17 2.28 -18.97 -26.76
C ASP A 17 3.50 -18.72 -25.85
N PRO A 18 3.93 -17.46 -25.65
CA PRO A 18 5.06 -17.13 -24.79
C PRO A 18 4.88 -17.60 -23.33
N TRP A 19 3.67 -17.99 -22.93
CA TRP A 19 3.36 -18.49 -21.60
C TRP A 19 3.49 -20.01 -21.43
N GLU A 20 3.62 -20.78 -22.52
CA GLU A 20 3.78 -22.26 -22.44
C GLU A 20 5.05 -22.67 -21.69
N GLU A 21 6.11 -21.87 -21.78
CA GLU A 21 7.35 -22.12 -21.03
C GLU A 21 7.19 -21.86 -19.53
N PHE A 22 6.22 -21.02 -19.13
CA PHE A 22 5.92 -20.74 -17.73
C PHE A 22 4.98 -21.79 -17.12
N ASP A 23 4.04 -22.33 -17.89
CA ASP A 23 3.13 -23.38 -17.42
C ASP A 23 3.85 -24.72 -17.17
N GLN A 24 4.99 -24.93 -17.82
CA GLN A 24 5.85 -26.10 -17.59
C GLN A 24 6.83 -25.92 -16.43
N LEU A 25 6.90 -24.74 -15.83
CA LEU A 25 7.75 -24.53 -14.65
C LEU A 25 7.18 -25.36 -13.48
N PRO A 26 8.03 -26.13 -12.77
CA PRO A 26 7.60 -26.77 -11.54
C PRO A 26 7.12 -25.69 -10.56
N PRO A 27 6.09 -25.98 -9.73
CA PRO A 27 5.59 -25.04 -8.75
C PRO A 27 6.78 -24.48 -7.95
N ALA A 28 6.88 -23.16 -7.89
CA ALA A 28 7.94 -22.47 -7.17
C ALA A 28 8.08 -23.13 -5.80
N VAL A 29 9.33 -23.49 -5.47
CA VAL A 29 9.80 -24.20 -4.28
C VAL A 29 8.86 -24.04 -3.09
N PRO A 30 8.55 -25.11 -2.32
CA PRO A 30 7.68 -25.01 -1.16
C PRO A 30 8.04 -23.78 -0.33
N ASP A 31 7.08 -22.88 -0.13
CA ASP A 31 7.19 -21.62 0.61
C ASP A 31 7.40 -21.86 2.13
N ARG A 32 7.97 -23.01 2.48
CA ARG A 32 8.13 -23.57 3.82
C ARG A 32 9.55 -24.09 3.93
N VAL A 33 10.43 -23.26 4.48
CA VAL A 33 11.76 -23.71 4.91
C VAL A 33 11.57 -24.83 5.94
N PRO A 34 12.13 -26.04 5.73
CA PRO A 34 12.00 -27.12 6.69
C PRO A 34 12.63 -26.72 8.03
N GLY A 35 11.84 -26.71 9.11
CA GLY A 35 12.33 -26.46 10.47
C GLY A 35 11.73 -25.27 11.23
N HIS A 36 10.79 -24.51 10.65
CA HIS A 36 10.09 -23.43 11.37
C HIS A 36 8.62 -23.77 11.68
N PRO A 37 8.26 -24.01 12.96
CA PRO A 37 6.86 -24.18 13.34
C PRO A 37 6.20 -22.81 13.44
N GLY A 38 5.30 -22.53 12.50
CA GLY A 38 4.57 -21.27 12.42
C GLY A 38 5.03 -20.44 11.22
N GLY A 39 4.28 -20.53 10.14
CA GLY A 39 4.49 -19.75 8.92
C GLY A 39 4.27 -18.27 9.17
N GLU A 40 5.29 -17.58 9.69
CA GLU A 40 5.46 -16.18 9.32
C GLU A 40 5.99 -16.18 7.89
N PRO A 41 5.26 -15.59 6.93
CA PRO A 41 5.80 -15.44 5.59
C PRO A 41 7.10 -14.65 5.73
N LEU A 42 8.21 -15.19 5.24
CA LEU A 42 9.37 -14.38 4.83
C LEU A 42 8.94 -13.60 3.57
N GLY A 43 7.85 -12.83 3.66
CA GLY A 43 7.46 -11.88 2.66
C GLY A 43 8.64 -10.94 2.46
N PHE A 44 8.99 -10.72 1.19
CA PHE A 44 10.04 -9.82 0.71
C PHE A 44 10.41 -8.78 1.77
N GLY A 45 11.64 -8.88 2.28
CA GLY A 45 12.22 -8.06 3.34
C GLY A 45 12.34 -6.58 2.98
N PHE A 46 11.24 -5.94 2.62
CA PHE A 46 11.11 -4.51 2.58
C PHE A 46 11.02 -4.04 4.04
N ARG A 47 12.19 -3.83 4.65
CA ARG A 47 12.35 -2.85 5.73
C ARG A 47 12.06 -1.41 5.26
N THR A 48 11.21 -1.22 4.24
CA THR A 48 10.75 0.08 3.76
C THR A 48 9.80 0.73 4.75
N GLY A 49 9.24 0.00 5.72
CA GLY A 49 8.21 0.48 6.65
C GLY A 49 8.58 1.69 7.50
N VAL A 50 9.86 2.02 7.69
CA VAL A 50 10.28 3.17 8.53
C VAL A 50 10.62 4.44 7.74
N ARG A 51 10.95 4.36 6.44
CA ARG A 51 11.18 5.53 5.57
C ARG A 51 10.00 5.80 4.64
N SER A 52 9.39 4.75 4.08
CA SER A 52 8.21 4.87 3.20
C SER A 52 6.98 5.40 3.95
N ALA A 53 6.78 5.03 5.22
CA ALA A 53 5.66 5.55 6.00
C ALA A 53 5.74 7.07 6.18
N ARG A 54 6.94 7.62 6.42
CA ARG A 54 7.13 9.08 6.52
C ARG A 54 6.96 9.76 5.17
N VAL A 55 7.45 9.17 4.08
CA VAL A 55 7.26 9.69 2.71
C VAL A 55 5.79 9.66 2.32
N ALA A 56 5.06 8.58 2.63
CA ALA A 56 3.64 8.46 2.37
C ALA A 56 2.84 9.51 3.15
N VAL A 57 3.16 9.72 4.44
CA VAL A 57 2.55 10.79 5.23
C VAL A 57 2.89 12.17 4.65
N GLY A 58 4.14 12.40 4.23
CA GLY A 58 4.56 13.66 3.60
C GLY A 58 3.83 13.94 2.29
N PHE A 59 3.71 12.94 1.42
CA PHE A 59 2.93 13.02 0.19
C PHE A 59 1.47 13.29 0.47
N ALA A 60 0.89 12.58 1.44
CA ALA A 60 -0.49 12.77 1.86
C ALA A 60 -0.72 14.21 2.33
N VAL A 61 0.13 14.75 3.20
CA VAL A 61 0.03 16.15 3.67
C VAL A 61 0.22 17.14 2.52
N TYR A 62 1.17 16.89 1.61
CA TYR A 62 1.37 17.72 0.42
C TYR A 62 0.12 17.78 -0.44
N THR A 63 -0.50 16.62 -0.74
CA THR A 63 -1.74 16.56 -1.51
C THR A 63 -2.91 17.24 -0.79
N LEU A 64 -2.95 17.17 0.54
CA LEU A 64 -3.96 17.87 1.34
C LEU A 64 -3.82 19.38 1.17
N VAL A 65 -2.62 19.91 1.40
CA VAL A 65 -2.33 21.34 1.26
C VAL A 65 -2.61 21.82 -0.16
N LEU A 66 -2.17 21.06 -1.17
CA LEU A 66 -2.41 21.39 -2.57
C LEU A 66 -3.91 21.41 -2.89
N GLY A 67 -4.67 20.40 -2.44
CA GLY A 67 -6.11 20.34 -2.59
C GLY A 67 -6.82 21.55 -1.99
N THR A 68 -6.46 21.91 -0.75
CA THR A 68 -7.03 23.07 -0.06
C THR A 68 -6.74 24.39 -0.79
N ILE A 69 -5.54 24.57 -1.35
CA ILE A 69 -5.21 25.75 -2.16
C ILE A 69 -6.09 25.81 -3.40
N LEU A 70 -6.29 24.68 -4.09
CA LEU A 70 -7.14 24.60 -5.27
C LEU A 70 -8.61 24.88 -4.92
N ALA A 71 -9.12 24.30 -3.83
CA ALA A 71 -10.48 24.54 -3.35
C ALA A 71 -10.70 26.02 -2.99
N LEU A 72 -9.73 26.66 -2.35
CA LEU A 72 -9.78 28.09 -2.02
C LEU A 72 -9.79 28.95 -3.29
N ALA A 73 -8.89 28.67 -4.25
CA ALA A 73 -8.85 29.38 -5.52
C ALA A 73 -10.17 29.24 -6.30
N GLY A 74 -10.71 28.01 -6.41
CA GLY A 74 -12.00 27.76 -7.03
C GLY A 74 -13.15 28.47 -6.32
N SER A 75 -13.13 28.51 -4.98
CA SER A 75 -14.13 29.23 -4.18
C SER A 75 -14.11 30.73 -4.48
N ILE A 76 -12.93 31.35 -4.61
CA ILE A 76 -12.82 32.78 -4.96
C ILE A 76 -13.45 33.05 -6.33
N VAL A 77 -13.16 32.20 -7.32
CA VAL A 77 -13.72 32.32 -8.68
C VAL A 77 -15.24 32.16 -8.65
N PHE A 78 -15.77 31.15 -7.97
CA PHE A 78 -17.23 30.93 -7.91
C PHE A 78 -17.96 32.01 -7.11
N ILE A 79 -17.35 32.59 -6.08
CA ILE A 79 -17.89 33.75 -5.37
C ILE A 79 -17.98 34.95 -6.32
N ALA A 80 -16.95 35.20 -7.13
CA ALA A 80 -16.95 36.29 -8.11
C ALA A 80 -18.08 36.12 -9.15
N GLU A 81 -18.38 34.88 -9.54
CA GLU A 81 -19.49 34.53 -10.44
C GLU A 81 -20.85 34.43 -9.74
N GLN A 82 -20.95 34.73 -8.43
CA GLN A 82 -22.14 34.59 -7.58
C GLN A 82 -22.75 33.16 -7.55
N GLN A 83 -21.96 32.14 -7.83
CA GLN A 83 -22.40 30.75 -7.90
C GLN A 83 -22.33 30.07 -6.53
N TRP A 84 -23.19 30.53 -5.60
CA TRP A 84 -23.21 30.06 -4.20
C TRP A 84 -23.40 28.56 -4.03
N LEU A 85 -24.15 27.92 -4.93
CA LEU A 85 -24.35 26.46 -4.91
C LEU A 85 -23.04 25.72 -5.20
N LEU A 86 -22.24 26.19 -6.16
CA LEU A 86 -20.94 25.60 -6.46
C LEU A 86 -19.93 25.86 -5.35
N VAL A 87 -19.98 27.02 -4.69
CA VAL A 87 -19.17 27.30 -3.50
C VAL A 87 -19.50 26.31 -2.38
N ALA A 88 -20.79 26.13 -2.08
CA ALA A 88 -21.23 25.19 -1.06
C ALA A 88 -20.82 23.75 -1.39
N LEU A 89 -20.98 23.33 -2.64
CA LEU A 89 -20.55 22.02 -3.12
C LEU A 89 -19.02 21.83 -3.02
N MET A 90 -18.25 22.84 -3.43
CA MET A 90 -16.79 22.84 -3.35
C MET A 90 -16.33 22.67 -1.89
N LEU A 91 -16.90 23.45 -0.97
CA LEU A 91 -16.60 23.35 0.46
C LEU A 91 -17.04 22.00 1.07
N LEU A 92 -18.16 21.44 0.62
CA LEU A 92 -18.61 20.12 1.06
C LEU A 92 -17.61 19.03 0.64
N ILE A 93 -17.15 19.06 -0.62
CA ILE A 93 -16.16 18.12 -1.15
C ILE A 93 -14.84 18.25 -0.37
N GLU A 94 -14.35 19.48 -0.16
CA GLU A 94 -13.15 19.75 0.62
C GLU A 94 -13.29 19.23 2.07
N ALA A 95 -14.43 19.46 2.71
CA ALA A 95 -14.68 18.98 4.07
C ALA A 95 -14.67 17.45 4.16
N VAL A 96 -15.29 16.76 3.20
CA VAL A 96 -15.25 15.30 3.11
C VAL A 96 -13.82 14.82 2.91
N PHE A 97 -13.05 15.49 2.05
CA PHE A 97 -11.65 15.15 1.79
C PHE A 97 -10.78 15.28 3.05
N VAL A 98 -10.88 16.41 3.77
CA VAL A 98 -10.18 16.63 5.05
C VAL A 98 -10.59 15.59 6.10
N LEU A 99 -11.87 15.23 6.17
CA LEU A 99 -12.38 14.25 7.13
C LEU A 99 -11.88 12.84 6.82
N ALA A 100 -11.92 12.42 5.56
CA ALA A 100 -11.36 11.16 5.10
C ALA A 100 -9.85 11.10 5.38
N PHE A 101 -9.13 12.20 5.12
CA PHE A 101 -7.71 12.31 5.39
C PHE A 101 -7.38 12.17 6.87
N THR A 102 -8.13 12.86 7.73
CA THR A 102 -7.96 12.78 9.19
C THR A 102 -8.19 11.35 9.67
N ARG A 103 -9.24 10.67 9.16
CA ARG A 103 -9.50 9.25 9.46
C ARG A 103 -8.34 8.35 9.06
N LEU A 104 -7.76 8.55 7.87
CA LEU A 104 -6.59 7.80 7.41
C LEU A 104 -5.38 8.00 8.34
N VAL A 105 -5.10 9.24 8.74
CA VAL A 105 -3.99 9.54 9.66
C VAL A 105 -4.24 8.93 11.05
N THR A 106 -5.48 8.96 11.56
CA THR A 106 -5.83 8.31 12.82
C THR A 106 -5.63 6.80 12.75
N GLN A 107 -6.06 6.15 11.66
CA GLN A 107 -5.84 4.72 11.43
C GLN A 107 -4.35 4.37 11.35
N ALA A 108 -3.55 5.20 10.66
CA ALA A 108 -2.11 5.02 10.56
C ALA A 108 -1.42 5.12 11.94
N ARG A 109 -1.88 6.04 12.81
CA ARG A 109 -1.37 6.18 14.19
C ARG A 109 -1.75 5.01 15.10
N GLN A 110 -2.96 4.48 14.97
CA GLN A 110 -3.45 3.36 15.79
C GLN A 110 -2.79 2.02 15.45
N ARG A 111 -2.18 1.89 14.26
CA ARG A 111 -1.32 0.75 13.90
C ARG A 111 0.05 0.75 14.58
N SER A 112 0.37 1.77 15.39
CA SER A 112 1.61 1.78 16.18
C SER A 112 1.59 0.60 17.15
N PRO A 113 2.59 -0.31 17.10
CA PRO A 113 2.48 -1.62 17.71
C PRO A 113 2.44 -1.49 19.23
N ARG A 114 1.25 -1.72 19.79
CA ARG A 114 1.04 -2.10 21.18
C ARG A 114 1.55 -3.53 21.42
N ASN A 115 2.81 -3.79 21.07
CA ASN A 115 3.45 -5.08 21.28
C ASN A 115 4.87 -4.90 21.82
N ARG A 116 4.96 -4.50 23.09
CA ARG A 116 6.13 -4.84 23.93
C ARG A 116 5.78 -4.90 25.41
N GLN A 117 4.62 -5.44 25.75
CA GLN A 117 4.47 -6.11 27.04
C GLN A 117 4.82 -7.58 26.81
N ARG A 118 6.12 -7.88 26.77
CA ARG A 118 6.58 -9.26 26.99
C ARG A 118 6.22 -9.61 28.44
N PRO A 119 5.56 -10.75 28.72
CA PRO A 119 5.53 -11.27 30.07
C PRO A 119 6.98 -11.56 30.49
N ARG A 120 7.40 -10.93 31.58
CA ARG A 120 8.69 -11.18 32.22
C ARG A 120 8.65 -12.63 32.71
N SER A 121 9.38 -13.52 32.05
CA SER A 121 9.49 -14.93 32.45
C SER A 121 9.97 -14.99 33.91
N PRO A 122 9.34 -15.79 34.79
CA PRO A 122 9.84 -15.98 36.14
C PRO A 122 11.19 -16.70 36.07
N ARG A 123 12.25 -16.06 36.57
CA ARG A 123 13.54 -16.74 36.81
C ARG A 123 13.28 -17.92 37.75
N ARG A 124 13.55 -19.15 37.30
CA ARG A 124 13.65 -20.30 38.21
C ARG A 124 14.93 -20.13 39.06
N PRO A 125 14.90 -20.40 40.37
CA PRO A 125 16.12 -20.50 41.17
C PRO A 125 16.90 -21.75 40.76
N PHE A 126 18.22 -21.62 40.66
CA PHE A 126 19.11 -22.77 40.46
C PHE A 126 19.06 -23.68 41.70
N PRO A 127 19.18 -25.02 41.55
CA PRO A 127 19.30 -25.91 42.70
C PRO A 127 20.68 -25.70 43.35
N GLU A 128 20.69 -25.48 44.66
CA GLU A 128 21.92 -25.53 45.47
C GLU A 128 22.46 -26.96 45.48
N GLU A 129 23.74 -27.09 45.17
CA GLU A 129 24.51 -28.32 45.25
C GLU A 129 24.88 -28.57 46.72
N PRO A 130 24.57 -29.73 47.33
CA PRO A 130 24.97 -30.02 48.69
C PRO A 130 26.47 -30.35 48.77
N ALA A 131 27.10 -29.85 49.84
CA ALA A 131 28.52 -29.94 50.17
C ALA A 131 29.02 -31.36 50.50
#